data_AF-A0A7V3RLS4-F1
#
_entry.id   AF-A0A7V3RLS4-F1
#
_cell.length_a   1.000
_cell.length_b   1.000
_cell.length_c   1.000
_cell.angle_alpha   90.00
_cell.angle_beta   90.00
_cell.angle_gamma   90.00
#
_symmetry.space_group_name_H-M   'P 1'
#
loop_
_entity.id
_entity.type
_entity.pdbx_description
1 polymer ?
#
loop_
_entity_poly.entity_id
_entity_poly.type
_entity_poly.pdbx_seq_one_letter_code
_entity_poly.pdbx_strand_id
1 'polypeptide(L)'
;MESLKILQGLLDGFLKLAGPLFQVARFLFLTVWGWILIGISIFIIIWNNSLNRDGQFSPLRFFGNTIQGLFQFYFSIASVIISLILLIVLSFVYNLVGEVSKGISLYREVKMLEATLKNLKAERKIMELRSEYVLSGEVKMIKVMIQYYAYSPIQDKDIPSGCEEHLISGRKIYAGFGVINFDYSLIEKGETKNVAFPDRLYSDSISYERGIRLISGEDVPYTFRLDENDILLLSPDDYKTQIQRIMDAVTNKSEAKRLGVRTFYGEAFAIVPSGKVYTFYSTGTGGIVVR
;
A
#
# COMPACT_ATOMS: atom_id res chain seq x y z
N MET A 1 4.23 -15.71 -4.19
CA MET A 1 3.50 -14.65 -4.94
C MET A 1 3.30 -15.03 -6.40
N GLU A 2 4.30 -15.64 -7.04
CA GLU A 2 4.26 -16.08 -8.45
C GLU A 2 3.32 -17.27 -8.70
N SER A 3 3.28 -18.25 -7.78
CA SER A 3 2.32 -19.36 -7.78
C SER A 3 0.86 -18.89 -7.75
N LEU A 4 0.58 -17.78 -7.07
CA LEU A 4 -0.75 -17.18 -6.96
C LEU A 4 -1.20 -16.51 -8.27
N LYS A 5 -0.26 -15.89 -9.00
CA LYS A 5 -0.53 -15.29 -10.32
C LYS A 5 -0.78 -16.34 -11.40
N ILE A 6 -0.06 -17.46 -11.36
CA ILE A 6 -0.26 -18.59 -12.30
C ILE A 6 -1.63 -19.23 -12.07
N LEU A 7 -2.01 -19.42 -10.80
CA LEU A 7 -3.33 -19.91 -10.44
C LEU A 7 -4.45 -18.96 -10.87
N GLN A 8 -4.24 -17.64 -10.75
CA GLN A 8 -5.16 -16.61 -11.25
C GLN A 8 -5.36 -16.71 -12.77
N GLY A 9 -4.27 -16.80 -13.55
CA GLY A 9 -4.37 -16.89 -15.01
C GLY A 9 -5.09 -18.14 -15.50
N LEU A 10 -4.88 -19.29 -14.84
CA LEU A 10 -5.57 -20.55 -15.15
C LEU A 10 -7.07 -20.50 -14.80
N LEU A 11 -7.42 -19.89 -13.67
CA LEU A 11 -8.81 -19.77 -13.23
C LEU A 11 -9.61 -18.83 -14.14
N ASP A 12 -9.04 -17.69 -14.52
CA ASP A 12 -9.70 -16.75 -15.44
C ASP A 12 -9.89 -17.33 -16.84
N GLY A 13 -8.90 -18.09 -17.33
CA GLY A 13 -9.02 -18.84 -18.57
C GLY A 13 -10.14 -19.89 -18.51
N PHE A 14 -10.25 -20.60 -17.39
CA PHE A 14 -11.27 -21.62 -17.17
C PHE A 14 -12.68 -21.03 -17.03
N LEU A 15 -12.85 -19.92 -16.31
CA LEU A 15 -14.15 -19.24 -16.16
C LEU A 15 -14.67 -18.69 -17.49
N LYS A 16 -13.79 -18.21 -18.37
CA LYS A 16 -14.16 -17.80 -19.73
C LYS A 16 -14.67 -18.97 -20.58
N LEU A 17 -14.12 -20.17 -20.40
CA LEU A 17 -14.57 -21.39 -21.07
C LEU A 17 -15.83 -22.00 -20.44
N ALA A 18 -16.04 -21.78 -19.14
CA ALA A 18 -17.21 -22.27 -18.41
C ALA A 18 -18.51 -21.58 -18.86
N GLY A 19 -18.46 -20.31 -19.28
CA GLY A 19 -19.64 -19.56 -19.74
C GLY A 19 -20.40 -20.23 -20.89
N PRO A 20 -19.76 -20.53 -22.03
CA PRO A 20 -20.39 -21.26 -23.13
C PRO A 20 -20.88 -22.66 -22.74
N LEU A 21 -20.09 -23.42 -21.96
CA LEU A 21 -20.48 -24.75 -21.46
C LEU A 21 -21.73 -24.68 -20.59
N PHE A 22 -21.83 -23.66 -19.74
CA PHE A 22 -22.99 -23.43 -18.89
C PHE A 22 -24.24 -23.07 -19.71
N GLN A 23 -24.11 -22.33 -20.82
CA GLN A 23 -25.24 -22.05 -21.72
C GLN A 23 -25.75 -23.32 -22.39
N VAL A 24 -24.86 -24.19 -22.85
CA VAL A 24 -25.23 -25.49 -23.45
C VAL A 24 -25.89 -26.40 -22.41
N ALA A 25 -25.32 -26.49 -21.20
CA ALA A 25 -25.91 -27.25 -20.10
C ALA A 25 -27.29 -26.71 -19.69
N ARG A 26 -27.43 -25.38 -19.60
CA ARG A 26 -28.72 -24.73 -19.32
C ARG A 26 -29.75 -25.05 -20.39
N PHE A 27 -29.38 -25.01 -21.67
CA PHE A 27 -30.27 -25.40 -22.75
C PHE A 27 -30.69 -26.87 -22.65
N LEU A 28 -29.72 -27.78 -22.47
CA LEU A 28 -29.95 -29.23 -22.43
C LEU A 28 -30.79 -29.69 -21.24
N PHE A 29 -30.57 -29.12 -20.05
CA PHE A 29 -31.21 -29.60 -18.81
C PHE A 29 -32.36 -28.72 -18.30
N LEU A 30 -32.50 -27.45 -18.74
CA LEU A 30 -33.56 -26.55 -18.27
C LEU A 30 -34.61 -26.20 -19.34
N THR A 31 -34.50 -26.75 -20.55
CA THR A 31 -35.53 -26.59 -21.58
C THR A 31 -36.15 -27.93 -21.96
N VAL A 32 -37.45 -27.92 -22.28
CA VAL A 32 -38.17 -29.12 -22.74
C VAL A 32 -37.51 -29.70 -24.01
N TRP A 33 -37.02 -28.84 -24.90
CA TRP A 33 -36.32 -29.22 -26.12
C TRP A 33 -34.99 -29.93 -25.85
N GLY A 34 -34.25 -29.49 -24.83
CA GLY A 34 -33.01 -30.15 -24.40
C GLY A 34 -33.24 -31.60 -23.97
N TRP A 35 -34.26 -31.84 -23.14
CA TRP A 35 -34.64 -33.19 -22.71
C TRP A 35 -35.12 -34.09 -23.84
N ILE A 36 -35.85 -33.54 -24.83
CA ILE A 36 -36.24 -34.27 -26.03
C ILE A 36 -34.99 -34.72 -26.81
N LEU A 37 -34.00 -33.83 -26.99
CA LEU A 37 -32.77 -34.10 -27.73
C LEU A 37 -31.89 -35.16 -27.03
N ILE A 38 -31.81 -35.09 -25.70
CA ILE A 38 -31.17 -36.10 -24.86
C ILE A 38 -31.88 -37.46 -25.02
N GLY A 39 -33.22 -37.48 -24.92
CA GLY A 39 -34.01 -38.71 -25.05
C GLY A 39 -33.84 -39.38 -26.41
N ILE A 40 -33.84 -38.59 -27.50
CA ILE A 40 -33.59 -39.09 -28.86
C ILE A 40 -32.18 -39.68 -28.97
N SER A 41 -31.18 -38.99 -28.42
CA SER A 41 -29.78 -39.45 -28.47
C SER A 41 -29.60 -40.77 -27.73
N ILE A 42 -30.15 -40.88 -26.52
CA ILE A 42 -30.13 -42.12 -25.73
C ILE A 42 -30.87 -43.24 -26.47
N PHE A 43 -32.02 -42.94 -27.06
CA PHE A 43 -32.78 -43.92 -27.84
C PHE A 43 -32.00 -44.44 -29.06
N ILE A 44 -31.34 -43.56 -29.82
CA ILE A 44 -30.50 -43.95 -30.98
C ILE A 44 -29.34 -44.85 -30.53
N ILE A 45 -28.68 -44.52 -29.42
CA ILE A 45 -27.58 -45.31 -28.87
C ILE A 45 -28.06 -46.70 -28.44
N ILE A 46 -29.16 -46.76 -27.68
CA ILE A 46 -29.76 -48.02 -27.23
C ILE A 46 -30.20 -48.87 -28.44
N TRP A 47 -30.83 -48.24 -29.43
CA TRP A 47 -31.30 -48.89 -30.65
C TRP A 47 -30.15 -49.49 -31.44
N ASN A 48 -29.09 -48.71 -31.70
CA ASN A 48 -27.93 -49.17 -32.45
C ASN A 48 -27.19 -50.32 -31.74
N ASN A 49 -27.05 -50.23 -30.41
CA ASN A 49 -26.42 -51.30 -29.62
C ASN A 49 -27.30 -52.56 -29.47
N SER A 50 -28.59 -52.46 -29.80
CA SER A 50 -29.54 -53.57 -29.74
C SER A 50 -29.62 -54.38 -31.04
N LEU A 51 -28.98 -53.92 -32.12
CA LEU A 51 -28.89 -54.63 -33.40
C LEU A 51 -27.73 -55.64 -33.36
N ASN A 52 -27.97 -56.86 -33.82
CA ASN A 52 -26.92 -57.87 -33.98
C ASN A 52 -26.02 -57.56 -35.19
N ARG A 53 -24.91 -58.29 -35.37
CA ARG A 53 -24.01 -58.15 -36.53
C ARG A 53 -24.71 -58.32 -37.89
N ASP A 54 -25.83 -59.02 -37.90
CA ASP A 54 -26.67 -59.26 -39.09
C ASP A 54 -27.87 -58.28 -39.19
N GLY A 55 -27.90 -57.23 -38.36
CA GLY A 55 -28.94 -56.18 -38.38
C GLY A 55 -30.29 -56.58 -37.76
N GLN A 56 -30.40 -57.77 -37.15
CA GLN A 56 -31.63 -58.22 -36.50
C GLN A 56 -31.76 -57.66 -35.08
N PHE A 57 -32.98 -57.22 -34.72
CA PHE A 57 -33.31 -56.67 -33.41
C PHE A 57 -33.42 -57.77 -32.34
N SER A 58 -32.73 -57.60 -31.22
CA SER A 58 -32.83 -58.50 -30.06
C SER A 58 -33.50 -57.79 -28.87
N PRO A 59 -34.73 -58.19 -28.47
CA PRO A 59 -35.43 -57.58 -27.34
C PRO A 59 -34.67 -57.66 -26.01
N LEU A 60 -34.00 -58.79 -25.75
CA LEU A 60 -33.23 -58.97 -24.51
C LEU A 60 -32.04 -58.00 -24.43
N ARG A 61 -31.34 -57.78 -25.56
CA ARG A 61 -30.25 -56.80 -25.64
C ARG A 61 -30.78 -55.37 -25.54
N PHE A 62 -31.94 -55.09 -26.13
CA PHE A 62 -32.61 -53.80 -26.00
C PHE A 62 -32.88 -53.43 -24.54
N PHE A 63 -33.51 -54.34 -23.78
CA PHE A 63 -33.82 -54.10 -22.36
C PHE A 63 -32.54 -53.97 -21.50
N GLY A 64 -31.55 -54.83 -21.72
CA GLY A 64 -30.26 -54.74 -21.01
C GLY A 64 -29.53 -53.42 -21.27
N ASN A 65 -29.44 -53.02 -22.54
CA ASN A 65 -28.83 -51.75 -22.95
C ASN A 65 -29.63 -50.53 -22.48
N THR A 66 -30.95 -50.65 -22.37
CA THR A 66 -31.82 -49.59 -21.83
C THR A 66 -31.52 -49.34 -20.36
N ILE A 67 -31.47 -50.39 -19.54
CA ILE A 67 -31.15 -50.28 -18.12
C ILE A 67 -29.74 -49.73 -17.93
N GLN A 68 -28.76 -50.24 -18.69
CA GLN A 68 -27.38 -49.77 -18.63
C GLN A 68 -27.24 -48.31 -19.07
N GLY A 69 -27.90 -47.91 -20.16
CA GLY A 69 -27.87 -46.54 -20.68
C GLY A 69 -28.50 -45.53 -19.71
N LEU A 70 -29.64 -45.89 -19.09
CA LEU A 70 -30.27 -45.06 -18.07
C LEU A 70 -29.39 -44.92 -16.82
N PHE A 71 -28.74 -46.01 -16.39
CA PHE A 71 -27.82 -45.99 -15.26
C PHE A 71 -26.59 -45.12 -15.53
N GLN A 72 -25.96 -45.27 -16.71
CA GLN A 72 -24.83 -44.42 -17.13
C GLN A 72 -25.23 -42.96 -17.20
N PHE A 73 -26.40 -42.64 -17.75
CA PHE A 73 -26.92 -41.28 -17.82
C PHE A 73 -27.11 -40.67 -16.43
N TYR A 74 -27.68 -41.42 -15.48
CA TYR A 74 -27.81 -40.99 -14.09
C TYR A 74 -26.45 -40.69 -13.44
N PHE A 75 -25.47 -41.59 -13.59
CA PHE A 75 -24.11 -41.37 -13.08
C PHE A 75 -23.42 -40.16 -13.70
N SER A 76 -23.59 -39.93 -15.01
CA SER A 76 -23.06 -38.76 -15.69
C SER A 76 -23.71 -37.46 -15.21
N ILE A 77 -25.02 -37.44 -14.97
CA ILE A 77 -25.67 -36.25 -14.39
C ILE A 77 -25.15 -36.00 -12.97
N ALA A 78 -25.08 -37.05 -12.14
CA ALA A 78 -24.61 -36.93 -10.77
C ALA A 78 -23.17 -36.39 -10.71
N SER A 79 -22.26 -36.86 -11.57
CA SER A 79 -20.88 -36.37 -11.63
C SER A 79 -20.79 -34.91 -12.11
N VAL A 80 -21.63 -34.49 -13.05
CA VAL A 80 -21.73 -33.08 -13.48
C VAL A 80 -22.21 -32.19 -12.34
N ILE A 81 -23.23 -32.61 -11.59
CA ILE A 81 -23.75 -31.86 -10.43
C ILE A 81 -22.68 -31.74 -9.35
N ILE A 82 -21.99 -32.82 -9.00
CA ILE A 82 -20.89 -32.80 -8.03
C ILE A 82 -19.78 -31.85 -8.48
N SER A 83 -19.41 -31.90 -9.77
CA SER A 83 -18.41 -31.01 -10.35
C SER A 83 -18.83 -29.54 -10.25
N LEU A 84 -20.10 -29.23 -10.51
CA LEU A 84 -20.65 -27.88 -10.39
C LEU A 84 -20.63 -27.38 -8.94
N ILE A 85 -21.01 -28.23 -7.98
CA ILE A 85 -20.95 -27.90 -6.54
C ILE A 85 -19.49 -27.62 -6.14
N LEU A 86 -18.55 -28.45 -6.58
CA LEU A 86 -17.13 -28.29 -6.27
C LEU A 86 -16.58 -26.97 -6.84
N LEU A 87 -17.02 -26.57 -8.05
CA LEU A 87 -16.69 -25.27 -8.63
C LEU A 87 -17.25 -24.10 -7.83
N ILE A 88 -18.48 -24.19 -7.34
CA ILE A 88 -19.09 -23.15 -6.50
C ILE A 88 -18.29 -23.01 -5.20
N VAL A 89 -17.94 -24.12 -4.55
CA VAL A 89 -17.12 -24.12 -3.34
C VAL A 89 -15.74 -23.49 -3.61
N LEU A 90 -15.11 -23.86 -4.74
CA LEU A 90 -13.81 -23.31 -5.11
C LEU A 90 -13.87 -21.78 -5.33
N SER A 91 -14.93 -21.29 -5.98
CA SER A 91 -15.16 -19.86 -6.18
C SER A 91 -15.40 -19.12 -4.86
N PHE A 92 -16.13 -19.72 -3.93
CA PHE A 92 -16.34 -19.15 -2.60
C PHE A 92 -15.03 -19.04 -1.81
N VAL A 93 -14.23 -20.12 -1.78
CA VAL A 93 -12.91 -20.10 -1.14
C VAL A 93 -11.99 -19.05 -1.77
N TYR A 94 -12.01 -18.90 -3.09
CA TYR A 94 -11.23 -17.89 -3.80
C TYR A 94 -11.57 -16.47 -3.35
N ASN A 95 -12.86 -16.12 -3.29
CA ASN A 95 -13.30 -14.79 -2.86
C ASN A 95 -12.90 -14.52 -1.40
N LEU A 96 -13.07 -15.51 -0.53
CA LEU A 96 -12.73 -15.41 0.89
C LEU A 96 -11.22 -15.20 1.09
N VAL A 97 -10.37 -15.90 0.35
CA VAL A 97 -8.90 -15.71 0.39
C VAL A 97 -8.52 -14.31 -0.10
N GLY A 98 -9.17 -13.80 -1.15
CA GLY A 98 -8.93 -12.46 -1.67
C GLY A 98 -9.27 -11.35 -0.67
N GLU A 99 -10.39 -11.47 0.04
CA GLU A 99 -10.80 -10.53 1.08
C GLU A 99 -9.88 -10.57 2.30
N VAL A 100 -9.54 -11.78 2.78
CA VAL A 100 -8.60 -11.97 3.90
C VAL A 100 -7.23 -11.37 3.57
N SER A 101 -6.72 -11.57 2.34
CA SER A 101 -5.46 -10.98 1.92
C SER A 101 -5.46 -9.45 1.99
N LYS A 102 -6.57 -8.80 1.59
CA LYS A 102 -6.70 -7.33 1.66
C LYS A 102 -6.78 -6.84 3.10
N GLY A 103 -7.49 -7.55 3.97
CA GLY A 103 -7.55 -7.25 5.39
C GLY A 103 -6.19 -7.35 6.08
N ILE A 104 -5.42 -8.40 5.77
CA ILE A 104 -4.06 -8.59 6.29
C ILE A 104 -3.12 -7.49 5.81
N SER A 105 -3.17 -7.10 4.54
CA SER A 105 -2.31 -6.01 4.02
C SER A 105 -2.61 -4.67 4.67
N LEU A 106 -3.90 -4.33 4.84
CA LEU A 106 -4.32 -3.11 5.54
C LEU A 106 -3.86 -3.11 7.00
N TYR A 107 -4.07 -4.23 7.71
CA TYR A 107 -3.65 -4.37 9.10
C TYR A 107 -2.14 -4.22 9.26
N ARG A 108 -1.36 -4.82 8.34
CA ARG A 108 0.10 -4.68 8.33
C ARG A 108 0.53 -3.24 8.09
N GLU A 109 -0.08 -2.55 7.11
CA GLU A 109 0.22 -1.14 6.83
C GLU A 109 -0.06 -0.25 8.03
N VAL A 110 -1.21 -0.43 8.71
CA VAL A 110 -1.56 0.34 9.91
C VAL A 110 -0.54 0.10 11.03
N LYS A 111 -0.16 -1.16 11.28
CA LYS A 111 0.86 -1.47 12.29
C LYS A 111 2.23 -0.87 11.97
N MET A 112 2.63 -0.90 10.69
CA MET A 112 3.89 -0.29 10.27
C MET A 112 3.86 1.22 10.49
N LEU A 113 2.77 1.89 10.13
CA LEU A 113 2.61 3.32 10.37
C LEU A 113 2.61 3.66 11.88
N GLU A 114 1.90 2.89 12.70
CA GLU A 114 1.88 3.08 14.15
C GLU A 114 3.29 2.91 14.75
N ALA A 115 4.06 1.92 14.29
CA ALA A 115 5.44 1.72 14.71
C ALA A 115 6.33 2.88 14.25
N THR A 116 6.21 3.37 13.02
CA THR A 116 6.95 4.56 12.56
C THR A 116 6.61 5.78 13.40
N LEU A 117 5.34 6.01 13.68
CA LEU A 117 4.90 7.12 14.52
C LEU A 117 5.35 6.99 15.98
N LYS A 118 5.74 5.80 16.47
CA LYS A 118 6.40 5.66 17.79
C LYS A 118 7.87 6.09 17.76
N ASN A 119 8.51 6.02 16.59
CA ASN A 119 9.85 6.57 16.37
C ASN A 119 9.83 8.09 16.18
N LEU A 120 8.65 8.69 15.97
CA LEU A 120 8.48 10.13 15.77
C LEU A 120 7.84 10.76 17.00
N LYS A 121 8.63 11.44 17.84
CA LYS A 121 8.11 12.22 18.98
C LYS A 121 7.56 13.56 18.48
N ALA A 122 6.37 13.93 18.94
CA ALA A 122 5.71 15.16 18.53
C ALA A 122 6.39 16.42 19.09
N GLU A 123 6.86 16.35 20.35
CA GLU A 123 7.69 17.41 20.96
C GLU A 123 9.16 17.00 20.96
N ARG A 124 9.97 17.67 20.15
CA ARG A 124 11.39 17.34 19.98
C ARG A 124 12.18 18.50 19.40
N LYS A 125 13.48 18.52 19.65
CA LYS A 125 14.42 19.36 18.93
C LYS A 125 14.57 18.86 17.49
N ILE A 126 14.46 19.78 16.54
CA ILE A 126 14.55 19.46 15.09
C ILE A 126 15.88 19.94 14.52
N MET A 127 16.25 21.18 14.84
CA MET A 127 17.33 21.88 14.17
C MET A 127 17.92 22.97 15.05
N GLU A 128 19.23 23.14 15.01
CA GLU A 128 19.91 24.36 15.43
C GLU A 128 20.44 25.09 14.21
N LEU A 129 20.30 26.41 14.21
CA LEU A 129 20.78 27.27 13.15
C LEU A 129 21.66 28.36 13.74
N ARG A 130 22.88 28.48 13.23
CA ARG A 130 23.76 29.60 13.49
C ARG A 130 24.03 30.34 12.19
N SER A 131 23.84 31.66 12.19
CA SER A 131 24.09 32.47 11.00
C SER A 131 24.94 33.70 11.30
N GLU A 132 25.92 33.95 10.44
CA GLU A 132 26.84 35.07 10.54
C GLU A 132 27.11 35.68 9.18
N TYR A 133 27.42 36.97 9.17
CA TYR A 133 27.83 37.63 7.93
C TYR A 133 29.28 37.28 7.62
N VAL A 134 29.52 36.88 6.38
CA VAL A 134 30.86 36.62 5.86
C VAL A 134 31.09 37.42 4.59
N LEU A 135 32.32 37.88 4.41
CA LEU A 135 32.74 38.49 3.15
C LEU A 135 33.23 37.38 2.22
N SER A 136 32.59 37.22 1.08
CA SER A 136 33.05 36.36 -0.01
C SER A 136 33.48 37.26 -1.16
N GLY A 137 34.76 37.65 -1.15
CA GLY A 137 35.27 38.73 -1.99
C GLY A 137 34.64 40.08 -1.61
N GLU A 138 34.06 40.78 -2.59
CA GLU A 138 33.36 42.06 -2.38
C GLU A 138 31.88 41.92 -1.99
N VAL A 139 31.35 40.69 -2.00
CA VAL A 139 29.92 40.44 -1.74
C VAL A 139 29.71 39.99 -0.29
N LYS A 140 28.85 40.72 0.42
CA LYS A 140 28.39 40.33 1.77
C LYS A 140 27.40 39.18 1.65
N MET A 141 27.81 38.02 2.16
CA MET A 141 27.01 36.78 2.18
C MET A 141 26.66 36.43 3.63
N ILE A 142 25.68 35.55 3.79
CA ILE A 142 25.31 34.97 5.07
C ILE A 142 25.77 33.52 5.07
N LYS A 143 26.68 33.17 5.99
CA LYS A 143 27.05 31.80 6.29
C LYS A 143 26.08 31.23 7.29
N VAL A 144 25.48 30.08 6.96
CA VAL A 144 24.49 29.39 7.78
C VAL A 144 25.00 27.99 8.10
N MET A 145 25.20 27.73 9.38
CA MET A 145 25.52 26.41 9.92
C MET A 145 24.25 25.80 10.48
N ILE A 146 23.92 24.59 10.04
CA ILE A 146 22.73 23.86 10.44
C ILE A 146 23.16 22.55 11.08
N GLN A 147 22.67 22.29 12.29
CA GLN A 147 22.78 21.01 12.97
C GLN A 147 21.38 20.40 13.09
N TYR A 148 21.19 19.23 12.50
CA TYR A 148 19.92 18.49 12.55
C TYR A 148 19.89 17.54 13.74
N TYR A 149 18.69 17.27 14.22
CA TYR A 149 18.41 16.34 15.31
C TYR A 149 17.31 15.35 14.93
N ALA A 150 17.52 14.08 15.29
CA ALA A 150 16.54 13.02 15.23
C ALA A 150 16.21 12.56 16.66
N TYR A 151 14.97 12.15 16.91
CA TYR A 151 14.59 11.64 18.23
C TYR A 151 14.85 10.13 18.29
N SER A 152 15.71 9.67 19.21
CA SER A 152 15.88 8.24 19.49
C SER A 152 14.85 7.80 20.53
N PRO A 153 13.90 6.91 20.19
CA PRO A 153 12.97 6.33 21.16
C PRO A 153 13.63 5.36 22.14
N ILE A 154 14.78 4.79 21.79
CA ILE A 154 15.53 3.87 22.67
C ILE A 154 16.27 4.64 23.75
N GLN A 155 16.85 5.79 23.39
CA GLN A 155 17.59 6.65 24.33
C GLN A 155 16.71 7.74 24.98
N ASP A 156 15.45 7.87 24.54
CA ASP A 156 14.49 8.94 24.90
C ASP A 156 15.12 10.35 24.88
N LYS A 157 15.87 10.66 23.81
CA LYS A 157 16.50 11.97 23.64
C LYS A 157 16.69 12.32 22.18
N ASP A 158 16.84 13.63 21.94
CA ASP A 158 17.20 14.16 20.63
C ASP A 158 18.71 14.02 20.41
N ILE A 159 19.09 13.28 19.36
CA ILE A 159 20.48 13.00 18.99
C ILE A 159 20.87 13.80 17.74
N PRO A 160 22.10 14.35 17.68
CA PRO A 160 22.62 14.98 16.47
C PRO A 160 22.63 13.97 15.32
N SER A 161 22.01 14.33 14.20
CA SER A 161 21.78 13.40 13.09
C SER A 161 22.38 13.84 11.77
N GLY A 162 22.93 15.05 11.67
CA GLY A 162 23.63 15.54 10.49
C GLY A 162 23.96 17.03 10.62
N CYS A 163 24.93 17.52 9.85
CA CYS A 163 25.26 18.94 9.79
C CYS A 163 25.46 19.40 8.36
N GLU A 164 25.11 20.66 8.10
CA GLU A 164 25.30 21.29 6.80
C GLU A 164 25.77 22.74 6.96
N GLU A 165 26.53 23.18 5.97
CA GLU A 165 26.96 24.56 5.83
C GLU A 165 26.48 25.12 4.49
N HIS A 166 25.84 26.27 4.53
CA HIS A 166 25.28 26.94 3.37
C HIS A 166 25.70 28.41 3.30
N LEU A 167 25.89 28.92 2.10
CA LEU A 167 26.13 30.34 1.83
C LEU A 167 24.93 30.91 1.07
N ILE A 168 24.34 31.98 1.59
CA ILE A 168 23.16 32.62 0.98
C ILE A 168 23.32 34.13 0.91
N SER A 169 22.98 34.72 -0.23
CA SER A 169 22.97 36.18 -0.41
C SER A 169 21.75 36.80 0.28
N GLY A 170 21.92 37.93 0.96
CA GLY A 170 20.82 38.69 1.57
C GLY A 170 21.23 39.44 2.83
N ARG A 171 20.25 40.06 3.49
CA ARG A 171 20.38 40.73 4.79
C ARG A 171 19.67 39.97 5.91
N LYS A 172 18.66 39.17 5.58
CA LYS A 172 17.98 38.30 6.54
C LYS A 172 17.67 36.97 5.87
N ILE A 173 17.69 35.91 6.66
CA ILE A 173 17.30 34.58 6.22
C ILE A 173 15.95 34.21 6.79
N TYR A 174 15.29 33.27 6.15
CA TYR A 174 14.06 32.66 6.61
C TYR A 174 14.26 31.16 6.66
N ALA A 175 14.07 30.58 7.84
CA ALA A 175 14.06 29.14 8.03
C ALA A 175 12.61 28.64 7.94
N GLY A 176 12.30 27.91 6.87
CA GLY A 176 11.00 27.31 6.60
C GLY A 176 10.92 25.87 7.10
N PHE A 177 9.76 25.51 7.64
CA PHE A 177 9.43 24.20 8.18
C PHE A 177 8.11 23.72 7.58
N GLY A 178 8.01 22.43 7.32
CA GLY A 178 6.77 21.74 7.01
C GLY A 178 6.23 21.02 8.24
N VAL A 179 4.92 21.06 8.44
CA VAL A 179 4.22 20.31 9.49
C VAL A 179 3.14 19.44 8.86
N ILE A 180 3.17 18.15 9.17
CA ILE A 180 2.16 17.16 8.79
C ILE A 180 1.37 16.78 10.03
N ASN A 181 0.05 16.98 9.97
CA ASN A 181 -0.88 16.50 10.98
C ASN A 181 -1.64 15.28 10.43
N PHE A 182 -1.61 14.17 11.17
CA PHE A 182 -2.33 12.95 10.81
C PHE A 182 -3.75 12.93 11.41
N ASP A 183 -4.66 12.24 10.75
CA ASP A 183 -6.06 12.02 11.10
C ASP A 183 -6.21 10.68 11.83
N TYR A 184 -7.00 10.70 12.90
CA TYR A 184 -6.92 9.72 14.00
C TYR A 184 -7.64 8.40 13.74
N SER A 185 -8.22 8.20 12.55
CA SER A 185 -9.11 7.05 12.31
C SER A 185 -8.40 5.68 12.32
N LEU A 186 -7.07 5.63 12.44
CA LEU A 186 -6.29 4.39 12.41
C LEU A 186 -5.60 4.03 13.74
N ILE A 187 -5.61 4.90 14.77
CA ILE A 187 -4.88 4.66 16.03
C ILE A 187 -5.76 5.01 17.24
N GLU A 188 -6.22 3.98 17.96
CA GLU A 188 -7.17 4.02 19.09
C GLU A 188 -6.72 4.83 20.34
N LYS A 189 -5.63 5.61 20.31
CA LYS A 189 -4.98 6.10 21.55
C LYS A 189 -5.00 7.61 21.82
N GLY A 190 -5.66 8.44 21.01
CA GLY A 190 -5.95 9.83 21.39
C GLY A 190 -4.76 10.79 21.59
N GLU A 191 -3.53 10.37 21.28
CA GLU A 191 -2.34 11.23 21.37
C GLU A 191 -2.10 11.97 20.05
N THR A 192 -2.02 13.30 20.11
CA THR A 192 -1.78 14.12 18.92
C THR A 192 -0.39 13.88 18.36
N LYS A 193 -0.29 13.27 17.18
CA LYS A 193 0.98 13.03 16.49
C LYS A 193 1.09 13.90 15.24
N ASN A 194 1.85 14.98 15.40
CA ASN A 194 2.24 15.86 14.32
C ASN A 194 3.73 15.67 14.05
N VAL A 195 4.13 15.75 12.79
CA VAL A 195 5.52 15.60 12.38
C VAL A 195 5.97 16.87 11.70
N ALA A 196 6.95 17.53 12.30
CA ALA A 196 7.57 18.70 11.72
C ALA A 196 8.98 18.40 11.19
N PHE A 197 9.34 19.06 10.11
CA PHE A 197 10.65 18.93 9.46
C PHE A 197 11.12 20.26 8.84
N PRO A 198 12.45 20.49 8.75
CA PRO A 198 13.01 21.61 8.00
C PRO A 198 12.73 21.42 6.51
N ASP A 199 12.25 22.47 5.85
CA ASP A 199 11.84 22.43 4.44
C ASP A 199 12.82 23.22 3.57
N ARG A 200 12.92 24.54 3.80
CA ARG A 200 13.76 25.43 3.00
C ARG A 200 14.40 26.56 3.77
N LEU A 201 15.60 26.94 3.35
CA LEU A 201 16.30 28.15 3.74
C LEU A 201 16.31 29.14 2.58
N TYR A 202 15.78 30.33 2.79
CA TYR A 202 15.71 31.39 1.79
C TYR A 202 16.03 32.75 2.42
N SER A 203 16.06 33.84 1.64
CA SER A 203 16.45 35.16 2.14
C SER A 203 15.55 36.26 1.60
N ASP A 204 15.80 37.50 2.00
CA ASP A 204 15.19 38.67 1.37
C ASP A 204 15.65 38.91 -0.08
N SER A 205 16.73 38.27 -0.52
CA SER A 205 17.23 38.33 -1.91
C SER A 205 16.96 37.06 -2.72
N ILE A 206 16.65 35.93 -2.08
CA ILE A 206 16.34 34.65 -2.72
C ILE A 206 14.94 34.21 -2.31
N SER A 207 14.05 34.03 -3.29
CA SER A 207 12.67 33.60 -3.04
C SER A 207 12.60 32.17 -2.49
N TYR A 208 11.48 31.82 -1.87
CA TYR A 208 11.25 30.50 -1.30
C TYR A 208 11.48 29.35 -2.31
N GLU A 209 11.01 29.51 -3.54
CA GLU A 209 11.11 28.48 -4.60
C GLU A 209 12.56 28.20 -5.00
N ARG A 210 13.39 29.26 -4.98
CA ARG A 210 14.84 29.22 -5.28
C ARG A 210 15.70 29.03 -4.03
N GLY A 211 15.09 28.91 -2.86
CA GLY A 211 15.77 28.65 -1.59
C GLY A 211 16.40 27.27 -1.55
N ILE A 212 17.36 27.12 -0.66
CA ILE A 212 18.08 25.87 -0.39
C ILE A 212 17.12 24.90 0.29
N ARG A 213 16.98 23.68 -0.25
CA ARG A 213 16.19 22.63 0.39
C ARG A 213 16.95 22.08 1.59
N LEU A 214 16.26 21.94 2.72
CA LEU A 214 16.80 21.43 3.99
C LEU A 214 16.37 19.98 4.27
N ILE A 215 15.56 19.41 3.38
CA ILE A 215 15.25 17.98 3.36
C ILE A 215 16.46 17.27 2.73
N SER A 216 17.53 17.16 3.50
CA SER A 216 18.80 16.59 3.06
C SER A 216 19.09 15.25 3.73
N GLY A 217 19.76 14.36 3.01
CA GLY A 217 20.07 12.98 3.39
C GLY A 217 19.86 12.07 2.18
N GLU A 218 20.78 11.14 1.90
CA GLU A 218 20.70 10.29 0.70
C GLU A 218 19.40 9.46 0.66
N ASP A 219 19.02 8.94 1.83
CA ASP A 219 17.97 7.94 1.97
C ASP A 219 16.85 8.33 2.93
N VAL A 220 17.23 8.99 4.03
CA VAL A 220 16.34 9.46 5.09
C VAL A 220 16.77 10.89 5.43
N PRO A 221 15.85 11.88 5.46
CA PRO A 221 16.21 13.23 5.84
C PRO A 221 16.90 13.26 7.21
N TYR A 222 17.92 14.10 7.40
CA TYR A 222 18.70 14.12 8.65
C TYR A 222 17.81 14.26 9.89
N THR A 223 16.74 15.07 9.81
CA THR A 223 15.73 15.22 10.87
C THR A 223 15.06 13.91 11.32
N PHE A 224 15.13 12.84 10.54
CA PHE A 224 14.59 11.52 10.85
C PHE A 224 15.66 10.42 10.84
N ARG A 225 16.93 10.76 10.65
CA ARG A 225 18.00 9.77 10.54
C ARG A 225 18.37 9.22 11.92
N LEU A 226 18.11 7.93 12.12
CA LEU A 226 18.47 7.17 13.31
C LEU A 226 19.48 6.09 12.95
N ASP A 227 20.35 5.77 13.90
CA ASP A 227 21.19 4.57 13.80
C ASP A 227 20.31 3.32 13.97
N GLU A 228 20.74 2.18 13.42
CA GLU A 228 19.94 0.95 13.41
C GLU A 228 19.51 0.50 14.82
N ASN A 229 20.38 0.71 15.82
CA ASN A 229 20.12 0.36 17.22
C ASN A 229 19.14 1.31 17.92
N ASP A 230 18.84 2.47 17.32
CA ASP A 230 17.90 3.45 17.85
C ASP A 230 16.49 3.31 17.24
N ILE A 231 16.32 2.44 16.26
CA ILE A 231 15.02 2.19 15.61
C ILE A 231 14.20 1.21 16.45
N LEU A 232 12.99 1.63 16.83
CA LEU A 232 12.07 0.86 17.66
C LEU A 232 11.01 0.16 16.80
N LEU A 233 10.83 -1.16 17.01
CA LEU A 233 9.77 -2.01 16.44
C LEU A 233 9.79 -2.18 14.90
N LEU A 234 10.80 -1.66 14.20
CA LEU A 234 10.94 -1.74 12.75
C LEU A 234 12.33 -2.22 12.36
N SER A 235 12.44 -2.85 11.19
CA SER A 235 13.74 -3.03 10.55
C SER A 235 14.24 -1.69 9.98
N PRO A 236 15.55 -1.50 9.79
CA PRO A 236 16.10 -0.29 9.16
C PRO A 236 15.48 0.01 7.78
N ASP A 237 15.27 -1.02 6.96
CA ASP A 237 14.67 -0.89 5.62
C ASP A 237 13.18 -0.49 5.68
N ASP A 238 12.42 -1.09 6.59
CA ASP A 238 11.01 -0.72 6.79
C ASP A 238 10.90 0.72 7.29
N TYR A 239 11.77 1.12 8.23
CA TYR A 239 11.81 2.48 8.74
C TYR A 239 12.08 3.49 7.62
N LYS A 240 13.14 3.29 6.84
CA LYS A 240 13.47 4.11 5.67
C LYS A 240 12.29 4.23 4.71
N THR A 241 11.68 3.10 4.38
CA THR A 241 10.52 3.05 3.48
C THR A 241 9.34 3.87 4.02
N GLN A 242 9.04 3.77 5.31
CA GLN A 242 7.94 4.54 5.89
C GLN A 242 8.25 6.05 5.98
N ILE A 243 9.49 6.45 6.31
CA ILE A 243 9.86 7.86 6.29
C ILE A 243 9.74 8.43 4.88
N GLN A 244 10.19 7.71 3.85
CA GLN A 244 10.03 8.15 2.47
C GLN A 244 8.56 8.37 2.11
N ARG A 245 7.67 7.43 2.50
CA ARG A 245 6.23 7.58 2.28
C ARG A 245 5.64 8.81 2.97
N ILE A 246 6.09 9.12 4.19
CA ILE A 246 5.68 10.35 4.91
C ILE A 246 6.12 11.59 4.14
N MET A 247 7.34 11.61 3.61
CA MET A 247 7.84 12.73 2.81
C MET A 247 7.11 12.85 1.46
N ASP A 248 6.81 11.72 0.82
CA ASP A 248 6.06 11.69 -0.44
C ASP A 248 4.64 12.24 -0.26
N ALA A 249 4.01 12.01 0.91
CA ALA A 249 2.69 12.55 1.22
C ALA A 249 2.61 14.09 1.21
N VAL A 250 3.75 14.79 1.36
CA VAL A 250 3.80 16.25 1.25
C VAL A 250 3.41 16.73 -0.15
N THR A 251 3.74 15.95 -1.18
CA THR A 251 3.52 16.33 -2.59
C THR A 251 2.51 15.42 -3.32
N ASN A 252 2.22 14.24 -2.76
CA ASN A 252 1.31 13.26 -3.34
C ASN A 252 0.00 13.15 -2.54
N LYS A 253 -1.08 13.69 -3.09
CA LYS A 253 -2.42 13.66 -2.47
C LYS A 253 -2.95 12.23 -2.24
N SER A 254 -2.64 11.28 -3.11
CA SER A 254 -3.06 9.89 -2.94
C SER A 254 -2.36 9.26 -1.73
N GLU A 255 -1.06 9.54 -1.57
CA GLU A 255 -0.29 9.04 -0.43
C GLU A 255 -0.72 9.73 0.87
N ALA A 256 -0.94 11.04 0.84
CA ALA A 256 -1.50 11.79 1.96
C ALA A 256 -2.81 11.17 2.45
N LYS A 257 -3.74 10.86 1.55
CA LYS A 257 -5.00 10.21 1.91
C LYS A 257 -4.77 8.80 2.48
N ARG A 258 -3.84 8.03 1.91
CA ARG A 258 -3.54 6.66 2.37
C ARG A 258 -2.94 6.64 3.78
N LEU A 259 -2.05 7.58 4.09
CA LEU A 259 -1.46 7.73 5.42
C LEU A 259 -2.37 8.44 6.42
N GLY A 260 -3.54 8.92 5.97
CA GLY A 260 -4.46 9.67 6.81
C GLY A 260 -3.93 11.06 7.17
N VAL A 261 -3.24 11.77 6.28
CA VAL A 261 -2.83 13.16 6.53
C VAL A 261 -4.08 14.06 6.51
N ARG A 262 -4.34 14.75 7.62
CA ARG A 262 -5.45 15.69 7.79
C ARG A 262 -5.12 17.07 7.22
N THR A 263 -3.98 17.62 7.61
CA THR A 263 -3.51 18.93 7.16
C THR A 263 -2.00 18.95 7.00
N PHE A 264 -1.54 19.69 6.01
CA PHE A 264 -0.15 20.08 5.83
C PHE A 264 -0.07 21.61 5.78
N TYR A 265 0.86 22.20 6.49
CA TYR A 265 1.12 23.64 6.42
C TYR A 265 2.60 23.94 6.66
N GLY A 266 3.01 25.15 6.26
CA GLY A 266 4.36 25.64 6.43
C GLY A 266 4.44 26.75 7.47
N GLU A 267 5.52 26.77 8.25
CA GLU A 267 5.88 27.87 9.13
C GLU A 267 7.26 28.41 8.73
N ALA A 268 7.48 29.72 8.85
CA ALA A 268 8.76 30.33 8.52
C ALA A 268 9.18 31.37 9.56
N PHE A 269 10.46 31.34 9.92
CA PHE A 269 11.02 32.22 10.94
C PHE A 269 12.07 33.13 10.32
N ALA A 270 11.87 34.44 10.44
CA ALA A 270 12.84 35.43 10.02
C ALA A 270 13.99 35.50 11.03
N ILE A 271 15.22 35.32 10.55
CA ILE A 271 16.43 35.35 11.35
C ILE A 271 17.37 36.42 10.80
N VAL A 272 17.84 37.27 11.70
CA VAL A 272 18.89 38.24 11.41
C VAL A 272 20.25 37.62 11.78
N PRO A 273 21.19 37.52 10.83
CA PRO A 273 22.53 36.99 11.10
C PRO A 273 23.22 37.80 12.19
N SER A 274 23.61 37.10 13.26
CA SER A 274 24.13 37.71 14.49
C SER A 274 25.12 36.82 15.24
N GLY A 275 25.47 35.65 14.68
CA GLY A 275 26.32 34.65 15.32
C GLY A 275 25.63 33.83 16.42
N LYS A 276 24.40 34.19 16.81
CA LYS A 276 23.59 33.46 17.79
C LYS A 276 23.13 32.11 17.22
N VAL A 277 22.95 31.14 18.13
CA VAL A 277 22.35 29.84 17.83
C VAL A 277 20.86 29.94 18.12
N TYR A 278 20.05 29.65 17.11
CA TYR A 278 18.59 29.54 17.21
C TYR A 278 18.22 28.07 17.22
N THR A 279 17.48 27.64 18.24
CA THR A 279 17.06 26.24 18.39
C THR A 279 15.59 26.08 18.09
N PHE A 280 15.27 25.20 17.14
CA PHE A 280 13.92 24.93 16.69
C PHE A 280 13.38 23.64 17.30
N TYR A 281 12.21 23.74 17.92
CA TYR A 281 11.48 22.63 18.52
C TYR A 281 10.13 22.42 17.83
N SER A 282 9.80 21.17 17.54
CA SER A 282 8.43 20.75 17.26
C SER A 282 7.63 20.78 18.56
N THR A 283 6.37 21.19 18.50
CA THR A 283 5.45 21.12 19.64
C THR A 283 4.47 19.98 19.48
N GLY A 284 3.99 19.41 20.59
CA GLY A 284 2.99 18.33 20.57
C GLY A 284 1.68 18.69 19.84
N THR A 285 1.38 19.98 19.71
CA THR A 285 0.17 20.51 19.04
C THR A 285 0.39 20.85 17.57
N GLY A 286 1.61 20.69 17.04
CA GLY A 286 1.94 20.84 15.62
C GLY A 286 2.67 22.13 15.25
N GLY A 287 2.84 23.10 16.15
CA GLY A 287 3.62 24.32 15.86
C GLY A 287 5.14 24.11 15.97
N ILE A 288 5.91 25.05 15.42
CA ILE A 288 7.35 25.19 15.66
C ILE A 288 7.61 26.34 16.63
N VAL A 289 8.53 26.15 17.57
CA VAL A 289 8.98 27.20 18.49
C VAL A 289 10.49 27.39 18.36
N VAL A 290 10.91 28.65 18.38
CA VAL A 290 12.32 29.05 18.38
C VAL A 290 12.73 29.47 19.79
N ARG A 291 13.86 28.95 20.26
CA ARG A 291 14.51 29.35 21.53
C ARG A 291 15.92 29.85 21.26
#